data_AF-A0A9D7UNR9-F1
#
_entry.id   AF-A0A9D7UNR9-F1
#
_cell.length_a   1.000
_cell.length_b   1.000
_cell.length_c   1.000
_cell.angle_alpha   90.00
_cell.angle_beta   90.00
_cell.angle_gamma   90.00
#
_symmetry.space_group_name_H-M   'P 1'
#
loop_
_entity.id
_entity.type
_entity.pdbx_description
1 polymer ?
#
loop_
_entity_poly.entity_id
_entity_poly.type
_entity_poly.pdbx_seq_one_letter_code
_entity_poly.pdbx_strand_id
1 'polypeptide(L)'
;MSEAFLHGTVHEAADDLRDAIESEPALFTLWQKLTPLGRNEFICWVDDAKQAKTRERRIQRTGEELLEGKKRPCCWAGCIHRTDKAPSKWQQDVLVDKKKRTK
;
A
#
# COMPACT_ATOMS: atom_id res chain seq x y z
N MET A 1 -20.09 -11.64 12.74
CA MET A 1 -20.01 -10.28 12.17
C MET A 1 -18.82 -10.29 11.24
N SER A 2 -19.04 -10.21 9.94
CA SER A 2 -17.95 -10.05 8.96
C SER A 2 -17.32 -8.68 9.19
N GLU A 3 -16.10 -8.65 9.74
CA GLU A 3 -15.33 -7.41 9.87
C GLU A 3 -15.06 -6.85 8.47
N ALA A 4 -15.39 -5.57 8.26
CA ALA A 4 -15.16 -4.91 6.99
C ALA A 4 -13.65 -4.70 6.76
N PHE A 5 -13.20 -4.88 5.52
CA PHE A 5 -11.81 -4.64 5.16
C PHE A 5 -11.46 -3.15 5.34
N LEU A 6 -10.40 -2.87 6.11
CA LEU A 6 -9.96 -1.49 6.36
C LEU A 6 -9.03 -1.01 5.25
N HIS A 7 -9.29 0.19 4.73
CA HIS A 7 -8.49 0.85 3.69
C HIS A 7 -7.47 1.86 4.26
N GLY A 8 -6.70 2.47 3.36
CA GLY A 8 -5.78 3.55 3.66
C GLY A 8 -6.49 4.90 3.86
N THR A 9 -5.71 5.97 4.00
CA THR A 9 -6.23 7.34 4.13
C THR A 9 -6.61 7.97 2.78
N VAL A 10 -5.83 7.68 1.74
CA VAL A 10 -6.01 8.22 0.38
C VAL A 10 -6.21 7.09 -0.63
N HIS A 11 -5.73 5.89 -0.32
CA HIS A 11 -5.81 4.73 -1.19
C HIS A 11 -6.74 3.65 -0.64
N GLU A 12 -7.59 3.12 -1.51
CA GLU A 12 -8.37 1.92 -1.30
C GLU A 12 -7.61 0.70 -1.82
N ALA A 13 -7.70 -0.42 -1.09
CA ALA A 13 -7.02 -1.64 -1.48
C ALA A 13 -7.79 -2.31 -2.60
N ALA A 14 -7.11 -2.64 -3.70
CA ALA A 14 -7.69 -3.43 -4.77
C ALA A 14 -7.94 -4.89 -4.35
N ASP A 15 -8.78 -5.58 -5.10
CA ASP A 15 -9.29 -6.91 -4.75
C ASP A 15 -8.17 -7.95 -4.57
N ASP A 16 -7.13 -7.94 -5.41
CA ASP A 16 -6.03 -8.90 -5.30
C ASP A 16 -5.21 -8.77 -4.01
N LEU A 17 -5.04 -7.54 -3.50
CA LEU A 17 -4.42 -7.32 -2.20
C LEU A 17 -5.37 -7.71 -1.06
N ARG A 18 -6.67 -7.45 -1.21
CA ARG A 18 -7.69 -7.81 -0.22
C ARG A 18 -7.77 -9.33 -0.07
N ASP A 19 -7.91 -10.04 -1.18
CA ASP A 19 -8.00 -11.50 -1.24
C ASP A 19 -6.77 -12.15 -0.58
N ALA A 20 -5.56 -11.65 -0.88
CA ALA A 20 -4.32 -12.17 -0.30
C ALA A 20 -4.18 -11.93 1.21
N ILE A 21 -4.77 -10.85 1.74
CA ILE A 21 -4.75 -10.56 3.18
C ILE A 21 -5.86 -11.33 3.90
N GLU A 22 -7.05 -11.41 3.31
CA GLU A 22 -8.20 -12.11 3.87
C GLU A 22 -8.04 -13.64 3.83
N SER A 23 -7.22 -14.17 2.92
CA SER A 23 -6.94 -15.61 2.84
C SER A 23 -6.22 -16.16 4.07
N GLU A 24 -5.52 -15.31 4.84
CA GLU A 24 -4.77 -15.70 6.03
C GLU A 24 -5.27 -14.92 7.26
N PRO A 25 -5.96 -15.57 8.22
CA PRO A 25 -6.55 -14.88 9.38
C PRO A 25 -5.54 -14.08 10.23
N ALA A 26 -4.29 -14.55 10.30
CA ALA A 26 -3.22 -13.86 10.98
C ALA A 26 -2.85 -12.54 10.28
N LEU A 27 -2.74 -12.55 8.94
CA LEU A 27 -2.48 -11.34 8.15
C LEU A 27 -3.64 -10.36 8.26
N PHE A 28 -4.88 -10.84 8.14
CA PHE A 28 -6.07 -9.99 8.27
C PHE A 28 -6.10 -9.27 9.63
N THR A 29 -5.82 -10.00 10.72
CA THR A 29 -5.72 -9.42 12.06
C THR A 29 -4.61 -8.36 12.17
N LEU A 30 -3.44 -8.63 11.58
CA LEU A 30 -2.31 -7.70 11.57
C LEU A 30 -2.62 -6.45 10.75
N TRP A 31 -3.29 -6.60 9.61
CA TRP A 31 -3.73 -5.53 8.74
C TRP A 31 -4.73 -4.60 9.43
N GLN A 32 -5.71 -5.18 10.12
CA GLN A 32 -6.69 -4.40 10.88
C GLN A 32 -6.04 -3.58 11.99
N LYS A 33 -4.99 -4.10 12.63
CA LYS A 33 -4.20 -3.41 13.67
C LYS A 33 -3.29 -2.31 13.14
N LEU A 34 -3.07 -2.20 11.82
CA LEU A 34 -2.31 -1.08 11.27
C LEU A 34 -3.05 0.24 11.50
N THR A 35 -2.31 1.34 11.51
CA THR A 35 -2.92 2.66 11.39
C THR A 35 -3.47 2.84 9.96
N PRO A 36 -4.46 3.73 9.74
CA PRO A 36 -4.91 4.08 8.39
C PRO A 36 -3.75 4.48 7.47
N LEU A 37 -2.74 5.15 8.05
CA LEU A 37 -1.54 5.55 7.35
C LEU A 37 -0.64 4.38 6.98
N GLY A 38 -0.45 3.40 7.88
CA GLY A 38 0.32 2.18 7.60
C GLY A 38 -0.29 1.39 6.44
N ARG A 39 -1.62 1.23 6.44
CA ARG A 39 -2.34 0.61 5.30
C ARG A 39 -2.14 1.40 4.02
N ASN A 40 -2.25 2.74 4.09
CA ASN A 40 -2.04 3.62 2.94
C ASN A 40 -0.66 3.43 2.30
N GLU A 41 0.39 3.24 3.11
CA GLU A 41 1.74 2.98 2.59
C GLU A 41 1.83 1.67 1.81
N PHE A 42 1.30 0.57 2.35
CA PHE A 42 1.30 -0.72 1.66
C PHE A 42 0.48 -0.67 0.37
N ILE A 43 -0.73 -0.09 0.42
CA ILE A 43 -1.60 0.03 -0.76
C ILE A 43 -0.91 0.85 -1.86
N CYS A 44 -0.42 2.05 -1.53
CA CYS A 44 0.26 2.91 -2.51
C CYS A 44 1.51 2.23 -3.10
N TRP A 45 2.24 1.46 -2.28
CA TRP A 45 3.41 0.74 -2.74
C TRP A 45 3.05 -0.40 -3.68
N VAL A 46 2.01 -1.19 -3.39
CA VAL A 46 1.52 -2.24 -4.29
C VAL A 46 1.00 -1.64 -5.60
N ASP A 47 0.24 -0.55 -5.53
CA ASP A 47 -0.35 0.13 -6.70
C ASP A 47 0.66 0.87 -7.58
N ASP A 48 1.80 1.27 -7.01
CA ASP A 48 2.87 1.88 -7.81
C ASP A 48 3.55 0.88 -8.78
N ALA A 49 3.33 -0.43 -8.61
CA ALA A 49 3.87 -1.44 -9.50
C ALA A 49 3.21 -1.39 -10.89
N LYS A 50 3.99 -1.01 -11.91
CA LYS A 50 3.54 -0.95 -13.31
C LYS A 50 3.45 -2.31 -14.00
N GLN A 51 4.15 -3.31 -13.49
CA GLN A 51 4.18 -4.66 -14.07
C GLN A 51 3.46 -5.63 -13.14
N ALA A 52 2.61 -6.50 -13.71
CA ALA A 52 1.85 -7.50 -12.95
C ALA A 52 2.74 -8.37 -12.06
N LYS A 53 3.86 -8.87 -12.58
CA LYS A 53 4.85 -9.66 -11.80
C LYS A 53 5.41 -8.91 -10.59
N THR A 54 5.60 -7.59 -10.71
CA THR A 54 6.08 -6.77 -9.59
C THR A 54 4.98 -6.56 -8.57
N ARG A 55 3.73 -6.37 -9.03
CA ARG A 55 2.56 -6.24 -8.16
C ARG A 55 2.36 -7.50 -7.31
N GLU A 56 2.33 -8.67 -7.94
CA GLU A 56 2.20 -9.97 -7.27
C GLU A 56 3.30 -10.16 -6.19
N ARG A 57 4.56 -9.88 -6.55
CA ARG A 57 5.67 -9.94 -5.59
C ARG A 57 5.51 -8.96 -4.43
N ARG A 58 4.98 -7.75 -4.65
CA ARG A 58 4.74 -6.77 -3.58
C ARG A 58 3.58 -7.20 -2.68
N ILE A 59 2.56 -7.86 -3.21
CA ILE A 59 1.46 -8.44 -2.41
C ILE A 59 2.01 -9.53 -1.49
N GLN A 60 2.78 -10.48 -2.03
CA GLN A 60 3.43 -11.53 -1.22
C GLN A 60 4.30 -10.93 -0.10
N ARG A 61 5.16 -9.97 -0.46
CA ARG A 61 6.01 -9.27 0.51
C ARG A 61 5.22 -8.48 1.55
N THR A 62 4.04 -7.97 1.21
CA THR A 62 3.19 -7.29 2.20
C THR A 62 2.80 -8.26 3.30
N GLY A 63 2.43 -9.51 2.96
CA GLY A 63 2.18 -10.57 3.94
C GLY A 63 3.40 -10.86 4.81
N GLU A 64 4.55 -11.12 4.20
CA GLU A 64 5.83 -11.39 4.91
C GLU A 64 6.18 -10.26 5.88
N GLU A 65 6.12 -9.01 5.42
CA GLU A 65 6.50 -7.85 6.23
C GLU A 65 5.53 -7.60 7.39
N LEU A 66 4.24 -7.90 7.22
CA LEU A 66 3.26 -7.84 8.30
C LEU A 66 3.55 -8.90 9.37
N LEU A 67 3.88 -10.13 8.97
CA LEU A 67 4.24 -11.22 9.88
C LEU A 67 5.54 -10.91 10.65
N GLU A 68 6.48 -10.23 10.00
CA GLU A 68 7.69 -9.69 10.63
C GLU A 68 7.40 -8.47 11.55
N GLY A 69 6.14 -8.03 11.66
CA GLY A 69 5.73 -6.94 12.53
C GLY A 69 5.97 -5.54 11.95
N LYS A 70 6.38 -5.42 10.67
CA LYS A 70 6.59 -4.13 10.02
C LYS A 70 5.26 -3.40 9.83
N LYS A 71 5.31 -2.09 10.00
CA LYS A 71 4.14 -1.20 9.89
C LYS A 71 4.11 -0.38 8.60
N ARG A 72 5.14 -0.53 7.77
CA ARG A 72 5.32 0.12 6.47
C ARG A 72 6.16 -0.79 5.56
N PRO A 73 6.03 -0.67 4.23
CA PRO A 73 6.88 -1.41 3.31
C PRO A 73 8.37 -1.09 3.52
N CYS A 74 9.24 -2.10 3.45
CA CYS A 74 10.68 -1.85 3.47
C CYS A 74 11.17 -1.35 2.10
N CYS A 75 12.15 -0.44 2.14
CA CYS A 75 12.69 0.25 0.96
C CYS A 75 11.65 1.08 0.19
N TRP A 76 10.64 1.61 0.89
CA TRP A 76 9.65 2.55 0.35
C TRP A 76 9.87 3.96 0.90
N ALA A 77 9.96 4.94 0.01
CA ALA A 77 10.20 6.35 0.36
C ALA A 77 8.99 7.02 1.03
N GLY A 78 7.80 6.42 0.91
CA GLY A 78 6.54 6.95 1.41
C GLY A 78 5.57 7.30 0.29
N CYS A 79 4.28 7.23 0.61
CA CYS A 79 3.20 7.58 -0.31
C CYS A 79 3.35 9.05 -0.77
N ILE A 80 3.41 9.24 -2.09
CA ILE A 80 3.52 10.55 -2.73
C ILE A 80 2.21 11.33 -2.72
N HIS A 81 1.09 10.69 -2.36
CA HIS A 81 -0.25 11.29 -2.29
C HIS A 81 -0.66 11.68 -0.86
N ARG A 82 0.29 11.63 0.08
CA ARG A 82 0.07 12.07 1.46
C ARG A 82 -0.39 13.53 1.50
N THR A 83 -1.41 13.78 2.32
CA THR A 83 -1.96 15.13 2.57
C THR A 83 -1.50 15.71 3.90
N ASP A 84 -0.91 14.90 4.78
CA ASP A 84 -0.38 15.31 6.09
C ASP A 84 0.91 16.12 5.99
N LYS A 85 1.63 16.02 4.87
CA LYS A 85 2.90 16.72 4.64
C LYS A 85 3.02 17.17 3.20
N ALA A 86 3.64 18.34 2.99
CA ALA A 86 4.03 18.80 1.67
C ALA A 86 4.97 17.78 0.99
N PRO A 87 4.70 17.37 -0.27
CA PRO A 87 5.57 16.47 -1.01
C PRO A 87 6.96 17.09 -1.16
N SER A 88 8.01 16.28 -0.96
CA SER A 88 9.38 16.68 -1.26
C SER A 88 9.59 16.95 -2.75
N LYS A 89 10.68 17.65 -3.10
CA LYS A 89 10.99 18.01 -4.50
C LYS A 89 10.96 16.81 -5.45
N TRP A 90 11.58 15.70 -5.06
CA TRP A 90 11.56 14.46 -5.85
C TRP A 90 10.14 13.90 -6.04
N GLN A 91 9.31 13.93 -5.00
CA GLN A 91 7.92 13.45 -5.10
C GLN A 91 7.08 14.33 -6.04
N GLN A 92 7.32 15.65 -6.04
CA GLN A 92 6.68 16.56 -6.98
C GLN A 92 7.04 16.22 -8.43
N ASP A 93 8.33 15.97 -8.71
CA ASP A 93 8.79 15.59 -10.04
C ASP A 93 8.13 14.29 -10.53
N VAL A 94 8.05 13.26 -9.66
CA VAL A 94 7.37 11.98 -9.97
C VAL A 94 5.88 12.19 -10.30
N LEU A 95 5.19 13.04 -9.54
CA LEU A 95 3.77 13.36 -9.77
C LEU A 95 3.56 14.06 -11.12
N VAL A 96 4.45 14.97 -11.50
CA VAL A 96 4.40 15.65 -12.82
C VAL A 96 4.60 14.65 -13.95
N ASP A 97 5.56 13.75 -13.82
CA ASP A 97 5.85 12.73 -14.83
C ASP A 97 4.69 11.73 -15.01
N LYS A 98 4.03 11.33 -13.92
CA LYS A 98 2.81 10.50 -14.01
C LYS A 98 1.70 11.22 -14.76
N LYS A 99 1.43 12.49 -14.47
CA LYS A 99 0.39 13.29 -15.18
C LYS A 99 0.63 13.37 -16.69
N LYS A 100 1.89 13.43 -17.14
CA LYS A 100 2.24 13.46 -18.57
C LYS A 100 1.96 12.15 -19.30
N ARG A 101 1.93 11.01 -18.61
CA ARG A 101 1.72 9.68 -19.22
C ARG A 101 0.25 9.30 -19.34
N THR A 102 -0.63 9.92 -18.57
CA THR A 102 -2.07 9.65 -18.57
C THR A 102 -2.84 10.56 -19.55
N LYS A 103 -2.13 11.41 -20.30
CA LYS A 103 -2.68 12.35 -21.28
C LYS A 103 -2.24 11.93 -22.67
#